data_AF-A0A7X7R5K0-F1
#
_entry.id   AF-A0A7X7R5K0-F1
#
_cell.length_a   1.000
_cell.length_b   1.000
_cell.length_c   1.000
_cell.angle_alpha   90.00
_cell.angle_beta   90.00
_cell.angle_gamma   90.00
#
_symmetry.space_group_name_H-M   'P 1'
#
loop_
_entity.id
_entity.type
_entity.pdbx_description
1 polymer ?
#
loop_
_entity_poly.entity_id
_entity_poly.type
_entity_poly.pdbx_seq_one_letter_code
_entity_poly.pdbx_strand_id
1 'polypeptide(L)'
;MKSINLKIDRMRFQTNQIGYALTLLSLAISLISLFTLITYDEFSSGEDPIRVIPDLRFGIEISLAIVLMLMTFLAAEKVRYYHPFWSIYGLFVLAGINLLRIFNIPFYAFEKGWIRESTKMVTIIEFAVSAGLLVIAGIVSLIKVLQLRQHLKETETS
;
A
#
# COMPACT_ATOMS: atom_id res chain seq x y z
N MET A 1 21.74 -37.42 -6.77
CA MET A 1 20.32 -37.22 -6.42
C MET A 1 20.19 -35.83 -5.83
N LYS A 2 19.68 -34.84 -6.59
CA LYS A 2 19.47 -33.47 -6.04
C LYS A 2 18.43 -33.57 -4.93
N SER A 3 18.69 -32.99 -3.76
CA SER A 3 17.72 -32.98 -2.68
C SER A 3 16.52 -32.13 -3.09
N ILE A 4 15.36 -32.77 -3.26
CA ILE A 4 14.10 -32.05 -3.46
C ILE A 4 13.85 -31.24 -2.19
N ASN A 5 13.91 -29.91 -2.29
CA ASN A 5 13.57 -29.05 -1.18
C ASN A 5 12.04 -29.06 -0.98
N LEU A 6 11.56 -30.03 -0.21
CA LEU A 6 10.13 -30.28 0.05
C LEU A 6 9.38 -29.02 0.52
N LYS A 7 10.07 -28.08 1.16
CA LYS A 7 9.46 -26.81 1.61
C LYS A 7 9.14 -25.88 0.44
N ILE A 8 10.02 -25.79 -0.56
CA ILE A 8 9.81 -24.94 -1.73
C ILE A 8 8.79 -25.59 -2.68
N ASP A 9 8.80 -26.91 -2.83
CA ASP A 9 7.83 -27.62 -3.67
C ASP A 9 6.39 -27.46 -3.13
N ARG A 10 6.21 -27.44 -1.81
CA ARG A 10 4.91 -27.09 -1.17
C ARG A 10 4.40 -25.70 -1.54
N MET A 11 5.27 -24.75 -1.88
CA MET A 11 4.85 -23.39 -2.25
C MET A 11 4.05 -23.36 -3.56
N ARG A 12 4.15 -24.39 -4.41
CA ARG A 12 3.30 -24.55 -5.60
C ARG A 12 1.82 -24.71 -5.25
N PHE A 13 1.53 -25.23 -4.07
CA PHE A 13 0.18 -25.52 -3.58
C PHE A 13 -0.29 -24.56 -2.48
N GLN A 14 0.60 -23.71 -1.97
CA GLN A 14 0.31 -22.80 -0.87
C GLN A 14 0.40 -21.35 -1.32
N THR A 15 -0.63 -20.56 -1.05
CA THR A 15 -0.64 -19.13 -1.37
C THR A 15 0.31 -18.32 -0.48
N ASN A 16 0.81 -17.19 -0.99
CA ASN A 16 1.59 -16.23 -0.19
C ASN A 16 0.69 -15.40 0.74
N GLN A 17 0.20 -16.02 1.82
CA GLN A 17 -0.74 -15.38 2.75
C GLN A 17 -0.17 -14.12 3.42
N ILE A 18 1.12 -14.13 3.77
CA ILE A 18 1.77 -12.97 4.43
C ILE A 18 1.83 -11.78 3.48
N GLY A 19 2.32 -11.96 2.25
CA GLY A 19 2.40 -10.86 1.27
C GLY A 19 1.01 -10.31 0.93
N TYR A 20 0.01 -11.20 0.80
CA TYR A 20 -1.39 -10.83 0.60
C TYR A 20 -1.94 -10.00 1.78
N ALA A 21 -1.79 -10.48 3.01
CA ALA A 21 -2.32 -9.82 4.20
C ALA A 21 -1.68 -8.44 4.44
N LEU A 22 -0.36 -8.34 4.28
CA LEU A 22 0.34 -7.05 4.41
C LEU A 22 -0.10 -6.04 3.35
N THR A 23 -0.34 -6.49 2.12
CA THR A 23 -0.83 -5.62 1.04
C THR A 23 -2.25 -5.13 1.32
N LEU A 24 -3.14 -5.99 1.81
CA LEU A 24 -4.51 -5.59 2.21
C LEU A 24 -4.51 -4.69 3.44
N LEU A 25 -3.64 -4.93 4.42
CA LEU A 25 -3.52 -4.05 5.57
C LEU A 25 -3.03 -2.66 5.16
N SER A 26 -2.07 -2.59 4.24
CA SER A 26 -1.62 -1.32 3.65
C SER A 26 -2.74 -0.57 2.95
N LEU A 27 -3.57 -1.28 2.17
CA LEU A 27 -4.76 -0.74 1.51
C LEU A 27 -5.72 -0.12 2.54
N ALA A 28 -6.06 -0.87 3.59
CA ALA A 28 -6.97 -0.42 4.63
C ALA A 28 -6.46 0.85 5.32
N ILE A 29 -5.18 0.88 5.70
CA ILE A 29 -4.56 2.06 6.33
C ILE A 29 -4.54 3.26 5.39
N SER A 30 -4.20 3.06 4.10
CA SER A 30 -4.23 4.16 3.13
C SER A 30 -5.65 4.72 2.94
N LEU A 31 -6.68 3.88 3.02
CA LEU A 31 -8.07 4.34 2.93
C LEU A 31 -8.48 5.11 4.18
N ILE A 32 -8.16 4.59 5.37
CA ILE A 32 -8.39 5.30 6.64
C ILE A 32 -7.77 6.70 6.55
N SER A 33 -6.52 6.79 6.08
CA SER A 33 -5.83 8.07 5.94
C SER A 33 -6.51 9.06 5.00
N LEU A 34 -6.99 8.56 3.87
CA LEU A 34 -7.76 9.36 2.92
C LEU A 34 -9.07 9.87 3.54
N PHE A 35 -9.81 9.00 4.23
CA PHE A 35 -11.06 9.39 4.87
C PHE A 35 -10.82 10.39 6.01
N THR A 36 -9.79 10.18 6.84
CA THR A 36 -9.37 11.13 7.88
C THR A 36 -9.16 12.54 7.32
N LEU A 37 -8.59 12.67 6.13
CA LEU A 37 -8.45 13.96 5.44
C LEU A 37 -9.79 14.49 4.90
N ILE A 38 -10.50 13.69 4.10
CA ILE A 38 -11.67 14.18 3.35
C ILE A 38 -12.83 14.51 4.28
N THR A 39 -13.03 13.73 5.34
CA THR A 39 -14.14 13.89 6.27
C THR A 39 -13.75 14.69 7.51
N TYR A 40 -12.64 15.43 7.48
CA TYR A 40 -12.24 16.27 8.59
C TYR A 40 -13.25 17.42 8.76
N ASP A 41 -13.90 17.43 9.92
CA ASP A 41 -14.83 18.46 10.32
C ASP A 41 -14.70 18.70 11.82
N GLU A 42 -14.36 19.92 12.20
CA GLU A 42 -14.21 20.32 13.59
C GLU A 42 -15.06 21.55 13.90
N PHE A 43 -16.04 21.34 14.78
CA PHE A 43 -16.90 22.38 15.33
C PHE A 43 -16.47 22.68 16.76
N SER A 44 -15.71 23.76 16.96
CA SER A 44 -15.38 24.29 18.28
C SER A 44 -16.40 25.35 18.66
N SER A 45 -16.89 25.33 19.90
CA SER A 45 -17.77 26.37 20.44
C SER A 45 -16.98 27.67 20.65
N GLY A 46 -17.03 28.57 19.67
CA GLY A 46 -16.42 29.91 19.73
C GLY A 46 -15.37 30.21 18.66
N GLU A 47 -15.02 29.25 17.79
CA GLU A 47 -14.13 29.45 16.64
C GLU A 47 -14.86 29.17 15.32
N ASP A 48 -14.35 29.73 14.22
CA ASP A 48 -14.85 29.39 12.89
C ASP A 48 -14.66 27.89 12.61
N PRO A 49 -15.64 27.20 12.01
CA PRO A 49 -15.56 25.77 11.75
C PRO A 49 -14.39 25.44 10.81
N ILE A 50 -13.55 24.49 11.22
CA ILE A 50 -12.44 24.01 10.41
C ILE A 50 -12.90 22.76 9.67
N ARG A 51 -13.00 22.86 8.34
CA ARG A 51 -13.39 21.74 7.48
C ARG A 51 -12.62 21.77 6.18
N VAL A 52 -12.47 20.59 5.58
CA VAL A 52 -11.92 20.47 4.23
C VAL A 52 -12.93 20.98 3.20
N ILE A 53 -12.50 21.95 2.40
CA ILE A 53 -13.30 22.53 1.32
C ILE A 53 -12.97 21.78 0.02
N PRO A 54 -13.95 21.15 -0.65
CA PRO A 54 -13.70 20.46 -1.90
C PRO A 54 -13.18 21.41 -2.98
N ASP A 55 -11.99 21.13 -3.48
CA ASP A 55 -11.42 21.80 -4.66
C ASP A 55 -10.98 20.77 -5.71
N LEU A 56 -10.55 21.26 -6.88
CA LEU A 56 -10.09 20.39 -7.96
C LEU A 56 -8.92 19.49 -7.54
N ARG A 57 -8.04 19.96 -6.65
CA ARG A 57 -6.88 19.20 -6.17
C ARG A 57 -7.30 18.02 -5.31
N PHE A 58 -8.26 18.21 -4.41
CA PHE A 58 -8.89 17.12 -3.66
C PHE A 58 -9.66 16.15 -4.57
N GLY A 59 -10.36 16.65 -5.59
CA GLY A 59 -11.01 15.80 -6.59
C GLY A 59 -10.04 14.88 -7.34
N ILE A 60 -8.88 15.42 -7.75
CA ILE A 60 -7.79 14.65 -8.37
C ILE A 60 -7.22 13.63 -7.38
N GLU A 61 -7.02 14.01 -6.12
CA GLU A 61 -6.51 13.11 -5.10
C GLU A 61 -7.43 11.93 -4.83
N ILE A 62 -8.74 12.18 -4.72
CA ILE A 62 -9.74 11.13 -4.55
C ILE A 62 -9.68 10.16 -5.74
N SER A 63 -9.61 10.69 -6.95
CA SER A 63 -9.51 9.89 -8.17
C SER A 63 -8.24 9.03 -8.18
N LEU A 64 -7.09 9.62 -7.81
CA LEU A 64 -5.82 8.91 -7.67
C LEU A 64 -5.91 7.82 -6.61
N ALA A 65 -6.53 8.10 -5.46
CA ALA A 65 -6.68 7.15 -4.38
C ALA A 65 -7.57 5.96 -4.77
N ILE A 66 -8.63 6.17 -5.56
CA ILE A 66 -9.45 5.09 -6.13
C ILE A 66 -8.60 4.20 -7.05
N VAL A 67 -7.83 4.79 -7.95
CA VAL A 67 -6.94 4.03 -8.84
C VAL A 67 -5.91 3.23 -8.03
N LEU A 68 -5.30 3.85 -7.02
CA LEU A 68 -4.35 3.19 -6.14
C LEU A 68 -4.98 2.06 -5.33
N MET A 69 -6.21 2.24 -4.86
CA MET A 69 -6.96 1.21 -4.16
C MET A 69 -7.17 -0.02 -5.06
N LEU A 70 -7.65 0.19 -6.29
CA LEU A 70 -7.84 -0.88 -7.27
C LEU A 70 -6.52 -1.58 -7.63
N MET A 71 -5.45 -0.81 -7.84
CA MET A 71 -4.12 -1.34 -8.15
C MET A 71 -3.51 -2.11 -6.99
N THR A 72 -3.70 -1.65 -5.74
CA THR A 72 -3.21 -2.32 -4.53
C THR A 72 -3.99 -3.60 -4.27
N PHE A 73 -5.31 -3.61 -4.51
CA PHE A 73 -6.12 -4.82 -4.46
C PHE A 73 -5.67 -5.84 -5.52
N LEU A 74 -5.46 -5.40 -6.77
CA LEU A 74 -4.92 -6.24 -7.83
C LEU A 74 -3.52 -6.78 -7.47
N ALA A 75 -2.67 -5.95 -6.87
CA ALA A 75 -1.36 -6.36 -6.39
C ALA A 75 -1.48 -7.47 -5.34
N ALA A 76 -2.39 -7.32 -4.36
CA ALA A 76 -2.62 -8.33 -3.34
C ALA A 76 -2.99 -9.68 -3.97
N GLU A 77 -3.94 -9.67 -4.91
CA GLU A 77 -4.37 -10.86 -5.63
C GLU A 77 -3.23 -11.52 -6.42
N LYS A 78 -2.43 -10.74 -7.13
CA LYS A 78 -1.33 -11.26 -7.94
C LYS A 78 -0.17 -11.78 -7.10
N VAL A 79 0.13 -11.11 -5.98
CA VAL A 79 1.19 -11.50 -5.03
C VAL A 79 0.81 -12.77 -4.27
N ARG A 80 -0.47 -12.97 -3.98
CA ARG A 80 -1.01 -14.22 -3.39
C ARG A 80 -0.59 -15.46 -4.19
N TYR A 81 -0.50 -15.33 -5.51
CA TYR A 81 -0.13 -16.38 -6.46
C TYR A 81 1.30 -16.23 -7.03
N TYR A 82 2.20 -15.55 -6.32
CA TYR A 82 3.62 -15.45 -6.71
C TYR A 82 3.86 -14.81 -8.09
N HIS A 83 3.02 -13.88 -8.53
CA HIS A 83 3.20 -13.25 -9.83
C HIS A 83 4.49 -12.39 -9.84
N PRO A 84 5.43 -12.62 -10.78
CA PRO A 84 6.77 -12.03 -10.74
C PRO A 84 6.76 -10.51 -10.89
N PHE A 85 6.00 -9.97 -11.84
CA PHE A 85 5.93 -8.52 -12.06
C PHE A 85 5.48 -7.75 -10.81
N TRP A 86 4.45 -8.25 -10.13
CA TRP A 86 3.86 -7.58 -8.97
C TRP A 86 4.75 -7.71 -7.72
N SER A 87 5.38 -8.87 -7.55
CA SER A 87 6.32 -9.11 -6.45
C SER A 87 7.66 -8.38 -6.62
N ILE A 88 8.14 -8.19 -7.85
CA ILE A 88 9.44 -7.55 -8.13
C ILE A 88 9.31 -6.03 -8.26
N TYR A 89 8.26 -5.54 -8.91
CA TYR A 89 8.11 -4.12 -9.24
C TYR A 89 6.83 -3.51 -8.66
N GLY A 90 5.68 -4.17 -8.85
CA GLY A 90 4.38 -3.59 -8.57
C GLY A 90 4.20 -3.06 -7.14
N LEU A 91 4.55 -3.84 -6.12
CA LEU A 91 4.44 -3.42 -4.72
C LEU A 91 5.36 -2.23 -4.37
N PHE A 92 6.56 -2.16 -4.95
CA PHE A 92 7.50 -1.06 -4.73
C PHE A 92 7.06 0.23 -5.41
N VAL A 93 6.46 0.14 -6.59
CA VAL A 93 5.85 1.29 -7.27
C VAL A 93 4.70 1.86 -6.42
N LEU A 94 3.81 1.00 -5.92
CA LEU A 94 2.72 1.43 -5.04
C LEU A 94 3.23 2.05 -3.73
N ALA A 95 4.27 1.48 -3.14
CA ALA A 95 4.93 2.05 -1.97
C ALA A 95 5.50 3.45 -2.27
N GLY A 96 6.17 3.61 -3.42
CA GLY A 96 6.72 4.89 -3.86
C GLY A 96 5.63 5.96 -4.04
N ILE A 97 4.47 5.59 -4.61
CA ILE A 97 3.36 6.53 -4.73
C ILE A 97 2.82 6.93 -3.35
N ASN A 98 2.65 6.00 -2.42
CA ASN A 98 2.25 6.34 -1.04
C ASN A 98 3.28 7.23 -0.33
N LEU A 99 4.58 7.03 -0.55
CA LEU A 99 5.62 7.94 -0.04
C LEU A 99 5.49 9.36 -0.62
N LEU A 100 5.20 9.49 -1.92
CA LEU A 100 5.00 10.81 -2.53
C LEU A 100 3.77 11.53 -1.96
N ARG A 101 2.71 10.78 -1.60
CA ARG A 101 1.48 11.34 -1.02
C ARG A 101 1.68 11.95 0.36
N ILE A 102 2.65 11.45 1.14
CA ILE A 102 3.02 12.00 2.45
C ILE A 102 3.31 13.50 2.35
N PHE A 103 4.00 13.93 1.28
CA PHE A 103 4.47 15.30 1.10
C PHE A 103 3.49 16.18 0.31
N ASN A 104 2.32 15.67 -0.09
CA ASN A 104 1.41 16.38 -0.99
C ASN A 104 0.18 16.92 -0.26
N ILE A 105 -0.78 16.04 0.03
CA ILE A 105 -2.12 16.45 0.49
C ILE A 105 -2.16 16.86 1.95
N PRO A 106 -1.51 16.16 2.89
CA PRO A 106 -1.51 16.58 4.29
C PRO A 106 -0.95 17.99 4.47
N PHE A 107 0.12 18.32 3.72
CA PHE A 107 0.71 19.66 3.72
C PHE A 107 -0.21 20.69 3.07
N TYR A 108 -0.77 20.38 1.90
CA TYR A 108 -1.69 21.28 1.22
C TYR A 108 -2.91 21.64 2.08
N ALA A 109 -3.55 20.64 2.69
CA ALA A 109 -4.72 20.86 3.54
C ALA A 109 -4.37 21.68 4.79
N PHE A 110 -3.19 21.47 5.35
CA PHE A 110 -2.71 22.24 6.50
C PHE A 110 -2.40 23.70 6.14
N GLU A 111 -1.70 23.94 5.03
CA GLU A 111 -1.40 25.30 4.53
C GLU A 111 -2.66 26.10 4.21
N LYS A 112 -3.74 25.42 3.82
CA LYS A 112 -5.07 26.02 3.60
C LYS A 112 -5.85 26.28 4.89
N GLY A 113 -5.34 25.85 6.04
CA GLY A 113 -6.05 25.93 7.32
C GLY A 113 -7.27 25.02 7.40
N TRP A 114 -7.34 23.97 6.57
CA TRP A 114 -8.49 23.06 6.52
C TRP A 114 -8.39 21.90 7.50
N ILE A 115 -7.19 21.64 8.01
CA ILE A 115 -6.93 20.61 9.02
C ILE A 115 -5.96 21.16 10.07
N ARG A 116 -6.04 20.63 11.29
CA ARG A 116 -5.06 20.91 12.35
C ARG A 116 -3.75 20.17 12.11
N GLU A 117 -2.70 20.63 12.81
CA GLU A 117 -1.39 19.99 12.77
C GLU A 117 -1.43 18.54 13.26
N SER A 118 -2.26 18.22 14.25
CA SER A 118 -2.47 16.85 14.73
C SER A 118 -2.96 15.94 13.60
N THR A 119 -3.98 16.36 12.86
CA THR A 119 -4.55 15.62 11.72
C THR A 119 -3.51 15.44 10.62
N LYS A 120 -2.76 16.51 10.26
CA LYS A 120 -1.63 16.43 9.32
C LYS A 120 -0.66 15.32 9.73
N MET A 121 -0.24 15.30 11.00
CA MET A 121 0.73 14.32 11.50
C MET A 121 0.18 12.90 11.50
N VAL A 122 -1.08 12.69 11.91
CA VAL A 122 -1.74 11.38 11.85
C VAL A 122 -1.75 10.84 10.43
N THR A 123 -2.18 11.64 9.46
CA THR A 123 -2.23 11.25 8.05
C THR A 123 -0.84 10.94 7.48
N ILE A 124 0.18 11.73 7.83
CA ILE A 124 1.57 11.45 7.44
C ILE A 124 2.02 10.09 7.96
N ILE A 125 1.74 9.78 9.22
CA ILE A 125 2.12 8.51 9.85
C ILE A 125 1.39 7.35 9.17
N GLU A 126 0.10 7.47 8.91
CA GLU A 126 -0.68 6.42 8.25
C GLU A 126 -0.19 6.13 6.83
N PHE A 127 0.10 7.16 6.02
CA PHE A 127 0.70 6.95 4.70
C PHE A 127 2.10 6.32 4.78
N ALA A 128 2.92 6.71 5.77
CA ALA A 128 4.23 6.11 6.01
C ALA A 128 4.11 4.63 6.40
N VAL A 129 3.18 4.29 7.28
CA VAL A 129 2.90 2.89 7.67
C VAL A 129 2.38 2.10 6.47
N SER A 130 1.46 2.66 5.68
CA SER A 130 0.94 2.03 4.46
C SER A 130 2.07 1.75 3.45
N ALA A 131 2.96 2.71 3.21
CA ALA A 131 4.13 2.52 2.36
C ALA A 131 5.10 1.46 2.92
N GLY A 132 5.40 1.51 4.22
CA GLY A 132 6.25 0.53 4.89
C GLY A 132 5.72 -0.90 4.77
N LEU A 133 4.41 -1.09 4.93
CA LEU A 133 3.76 -2.38 4.75
C LEU A 133 3.89 -2.90 3.30
N LEU A 134 3.78 -2.03 2.29
CA LEU A 134 3.99 -2.41 0.88
C LEU A 134 5.44 -2.79 0.60
N VAL A 135 6.40 -2.08 1.18
CA VAL A 135 7.83 -2.43 1.07
C VAL A 135 8.09 -3.81 1.68
N ILE A 136 7.60 -4.06 2.90
CA ILE A 136 7.77 -5.35 3.58
C ILE A 136 7.07 -6.47 2.79
N ALA A 137 5.84 -6.23 2.32
CA ALA A 137 5.12 -7.16 1.45
C ALA A 137 5.91 -7.45 0.16
N GLY A 138 6.52 -6.43 -0.43
CA GLY A 138 7.37 -6.51 -1.62
C GLY A 138 8.57 -7.41 -1.38
N ILE A 139 9.33 -7.17 -0.31
CA ILE A 139 10.50 -7.97 0.07
C ILE A 139 10.11 -9.43 0.29
N VAL A 140 9.08 -9.71 1.10
CA VAL A 140 8.61 -11.07 1.38
C VAL A 140 8.22 -11.79 0.09
N SER A 141 7.52 -11.10 -0.79
CA SER A 141 7.00 -11.68 -2.04
C SER A 141 8.09 -11.88 -3.07
N LEU A 142 9.05 -10.96 -3.17
CA LEU A 142 10.24 -11.06 -4.01
C LEU A 142 11.05 -12.30 -3.65
N ILE A 143 11.39 -12.47 -2.37
CA ILE A 143 12.17 -13.62 -1.88
C ILE A 143 11.48 -14.93 -2.26
N LYS A 144 10.17 -15.04 -1.99
CA LYS A 144 9.39 -16.24 -2.29
C LYS A 144 9.30 -16.53 -3.80
N VAL A 145 9.10 -15.51 -4.62
CA VAL A 145 9.06 -15.65 -6.09
C VAL A 145 10.41 -16.12 -6.63
N LEU A 146 11.51 -15.55 -6.16
CA LEU A 146 12.85 -15.94 -6.61
C LEU A 146 13.17 -17.39 -6.23
N GLN A 147 12.86 -17.79 -5.00
CA GLN A 147 13.01 -19.18 -4.53
C GLN A 147 12.21 -20.16 -5.38
N LEU A 148 10.93 -19.86 -5.64
CA LEU A 148 10.06 -20.72 -6.45
C LEU A 148 10.58 -20.83 -7.89
N ARG A 149 10.95 -19.72 -8.52
CA ARG A 149 11.47 -19.70 -9.89
C ARG A 149 12.78 -20.46 -10.04
N GLN A 150 13.69 -20.34 -9.08
CA GLN A 150 14.94 -21.09 -9.09
C GLN A 150 14.67 -22.59 -9.00
N HIS A 151 13.79 -23.01 -8.09
CA HIS A 151 13.43 -24.41 -7.90
C HIS A 151 12.74 -25.03 -9.14
N LEU A 152 11.87 -24.27 -9.82
CA LEU A 152 11.24 -24.70 -11.07
C LEU A 152 12.27 -24.95 -12.18
N LYS A 153 13.25 -24.05 -12.35
CA LYS A 153 14.33 -24.23 -13.33
C LYS A 153 15.17 -25.47 -13.04
N GLU A 154 15.48 -25.73 -11.78
CA GLU A 154 16.28 -26.89 -11.37
C GLU A 154 15.55 -28.24 -11.61
N THR A 155 14.22 -28.24 -11.52
CA THR A 155 13.38 -29.43 -11.71
C THR A 155 13.02 -29.68 -13.17
N GLU A 156 12.91 -28.66 -14.02
CA GLU A 156 12.64 -28.82 -15.46
C GLU A 156 13.87 -29.22 -16.30
N THR A 157 15.08 -29.03 -15.76
CA THR A 157 16.35 -29.38 -16.43
C THR A 157 16.95 -30.72 -15.98
N SER A 158 16.27 -31.46 -15.10
CA SER A 158 16.68 -32.79 -14.60
C SER A 158 15.85 -33.90 -15.24
#